data_AF-A0A1Z9D6D1-F1
#
_entry.id   AF-A0A1Z9D6D1-F1
#
_cell.length_a   1.000
_cell.length_b   1.000
_cell.length_c   1.000
_cell.angle_alpha   90.00
_cell.angle_beta   90.00
_cell.angle_gamma   90.00
#
_symmetry.space_group_name_H-M   'P 1'
#
loop_
_entity.id
_entity.type
_entity.pdbx_description
1 polymer ?
#
loop_
_entity_poly.entity_id
_entity_poly.type
_entity_poly.pdbx_seq_one_letter_code
_entity_poly.pdbx_strand_id
1 'polypeptide(L)'
;MKTILKIIFILPLIILSQENQVIIDGQFNDWENIYSINDMPNENYEGVNFTSISVTNDNNYLYIRFQTENEIDLLDMEFNGEELYDMEIFIDTDNDAQTGFIPAYNENIGCELGIMFNGRYVWYNEPNPDVQISLYDVGIFPAPTVTSNQFEIAIDLKSEYDGSLLFPNPEIKIQLRDWISGDNIPNINSEIIYTINSDPTEFNSINLDKENENLIRLTAYNVLSNGFNDTERVDKLKNTLFALKSDIFAFSECSNTSTQTVKNILDEILPINTDEGWFVIKKDNDDLILASKFPIINDWPNESIGIKKMHPCLIDLPDEIYLRDLLVINAHMSCCDNDTARQEQADDFVNFILDAKSEGGVIDLDEDTPFVLCGDLNLVGLSQQLNTLISGEIINTFIYGTGGGMNWSNNDLAYASCLHTQLPTLYTWRDLNYSVGSYPYGILDYIIYSSDVINVHKSFSLDTEFMPQKELNNNNLNFSDSRGSDHLAITADFNIPILLNENKNGNIFKKVLSKINILGQFKKSEHHLSINIYDDGSIEKNIILKN
;
A
#
# COMPACT_ATOMS: atom_id res chain seq x y z
N MET A 1 20.25 66.59 -25.76
CA MET A 1 20.75 65.25 -25.40
C MET A 1 20.53 65.03 -23.91
N LYS A 2 19.59 64.17 -23.54
CA LYS A 2 19.53 63.50 -22.23
C LYS A 2 19.02 62.08 -22.50
N THR A 3 19.93 61.11 -22.43
CA THR A 3 19.65 59.70 -22.64
C THR A 3 19.21 59.11 -21.30
N ILE A 4 17.97 58.62 -21.21
CA ILE A 4 17.45 57.93 -20.02
C ILE A 4 17.70 56.44 -20.24
N LEU A 5 18.61 55.87 -19.44
CA LEU A 5 18.89 54.45 -19.38
C LEU A 5 17.82 53.78 -18.50
N LYS A 6 16.95 52.97 -19.08
CA LYS A 6 16.03 52.09 -18.31
C LYS A 6 16.76 50.79 -18.01
N ILE A 7 17.13 50.60 -16.75
CA ILE A 7 17.61 49.31 -16.23
C ILE A 7 16.38 48.52 -15.82
N ILE A 8 16.15 47.39 -16.48
CA ILE A 8 15.12 46.40 -16.11
C ILE A 8 15.77 45.44 -15.13
N PHE A 9 15.35 45.47 -13.86
CA PHE A 9 15.66 44.42 -12.90
C PHE A 9 14.76 43.23 -13.20
N ILE A 10 15.35 42.12 -13.66
CA ILE A 10 14.70 40.82 -13.71
C ILE A 10 14.92 40.20 -12.32
N LEU A 11 13.88 40.20 -11.49
CA LEU A 11 13.86 39.39 -10.27
C LEU A 11 13.75 37.91 -10.70
N PRO A 12 14.58 37.00 -10.19
CA PRO A 12 14.31 35.58 -10.36
C PRO A 12 13.02 35.23 -9.63
N LEU A 13 12.04 34.66 -10.33
CA LEU A 13 10.96 33.95 -9.66
C LEU A 13 11.61 32.70 -9.04
N ILE A 14 11.74 32.70 -7.72
CA ILE A 14 11.97 31.47 -6.97
C ILE A 14 10.60 30.80 -6.91
N ILE A 15 10.40 29.77 -7.74
CA ILE A 15 9.29 28.85 -7.57
C ILE A 15 9.70 27.99 -6.38
N LEU A 16 9.08 28.24 -5.21
CA LEU A 16 9.12 27.27 -4.12
C LEU A 16 8.36 26.04 -4.64
N SER A 17 9.07 24.94 -4.84
CA SER A 17 8.41 23.64 -4.97
C SER A 17 7.71 23.39 -3.65
N GLN A 18 6.41 23.08 -3.67
CA GLN A 18 5.84 22.35 -2.55
C GLN A 18 6.59 21.01 -2.53
N GLU A 19 7.19 20.67 -1.40
CA GLU A 19 7.66 19.30 -1.20
C GLU A 19 6.42 18.40 -1.23
N ASN A 20 6.45 17.36 -2.05
CA ASN A 20 5.37 16.38 -2.05
C ASN A 20 5.42 15.62 -0.72
N GLN A 21 4.24 15.32 -0.15
CA GLN A 21 4.14 14.45 1.01
C GLN A 21 4.82 13.10 0.71
N VAL A 22 5.76 12.70 1.56
CA VAL A 22 6.33 11.35 1.52
C VAL A 22 5.31 10.35 2.06
N ILE A 23 5.16 9.23 1.37
CA ILE A 23 4.22 8.15 1.66
C ILE A 23 5.01 6.86 1.85
N ILE A 24 4.80 6.18 2.98
CA ILE A 24 5.42 4.87 3.24
C ILE A 24 4.55 3.77 2.63
N ASP A 25 4.81 3.42 1.37
CA ASP A 25 4.09 2.39 0.61
C ASP A 25 4.99 1.46 -0.23
N GLY A 26 6.31 1.62 -0.14
CA GLY A 26 7.29 0.86 -0.91
C GLY A 26 7.38 1.32 -2.37
N GLN A 27 6.79 2.45 -2.73
CA GLN A 27 6.99 3.15 -4.00
C GLN A 27 7.80 4.41 -3.75
N PHE A 28 8.69 4.78 -4.68
CA PHE A 28 9.71 5.82 -4.42
C PHE A 28 9.54 7.07 -5.29
N ASN A 29 8.38 7.24 -5.93
CA ASN A 29 8.13 8.33 -6.89
C ASN A 29 8.06 9.71 -6.25
N ASP A 30 7.55 9.79 -5.02
CA ASP A 30 7.50 10.96 -4.16
C ASP A 30 8.88 11.43 -3.69
N TRP A 31 9.89 10.54 -3.69
CA TRP A 31 11.27 10.87 -3.35
C TRP A 31 12.08 11.56 -4.46
N GLU A 32 11.57 11.64 -5.70
CA GLU A 32 12.34 12.11 -6.88
C GLU A 32 12.94 13.53 -6.73
N ASN A 33 12.33 14.40 -5.91
CA ASN A 33 12.79 15.77 -5.70
C ASN A 33 13.49 16.00 -4.35
N ILE A 34 13.65 14.95 -3.54
CA ILE A 34 14.33 15.03 -2.24
C ILE A 34 15.84 14.84 -2.48
N TYR A 35 16.66 15.65 -1.82
CA TYR A 35 18.12 15.57 -1.97
C TYR A 35 18.63 14.21 -1.49
N SER A 36 19.45 13.58 -2.33
CA SER A 36 20.04 12.28 -2.06
C SER A 36 21.56 12.38 -2.03
N ILE A 37 22.15 11.87 -0.95
CA ILE A 37 23.58 11.62 -0.85
C ILE A 37 23.84 10.29 -1.54
N ASN A 38 24.74 10.29 -2.53
CA ASN A 38 25.12 9.11 -3.27
C ASN A 38 26.56 8.74 -2.91
N ASP A 39 26.78 7.46 -2.63
CA ASP A 39 28.08 6.92 -2.32
C ASP A 39 28.48 5.81 -3.30
N MET A 40 29.78 5.55 -3.36
CA MET A 40 30.29 4.39 -4.06
C MET A 40 30.19 3.19 -3.12
N PRO A 41 29.73 2.01 -3.59
CA PRO A 41 29.81 0.78 -2.83
C PRO A 41 31.23 0.54 -2.32
N ASN A 42 31.35 -0.06 -1.14
CA ASN A 42 32.65 -0.50 -0.64
C ASN A 42 33.22 -1.65 -1.52
N GLU A 43 34.47 -2.07 -1.26
CA GLU A 43 35.07 -3.23 -1.96
C GLU A 43 34.71 -4.59 -1.32
N ASN A 44 33.99 -4.60 -0.21
CA ASN A 44 33.57 -5.81 0.51
C ASN A 44 32.18 -6.26 0.06
N TYR A 45 32.10 -7.40 -0.60
CA TYR A 45 30.82 -7.92 -1.11
C TYR A 45 30.08 -8.78 -0.08
N GLU A 46 30.62 -8.98 1.12
CA GLU A 46 29.90 -9.58 2.25
C GLU A 46 29.08 -8.49 2.94
N GLY A 47 27.81 -8.75 3.30
CA GLY A 47 26.96 -7.74 3.95
C GLY A 47 26.20 -6.82 2.98
N VAL A 48 25.81 -5.65 3.47
CA VAL A 48 25.11 -4.61 2.71
C VAL A 48 26.08 -3.53 2.23
N ASN A 49 25.94 -3.16 0.96
CA ASN A 49 26.60 -2.00 0.36
C ASN A 49 25.56 -0.93 0.03
N PHE A 50 25.70 0.23 0.66
CA PHE A 50 24.80 1.37 0.46
C PHE A 50 25.22 2.17 -0.78
N THR A 51 24.23 2.63 -1.52
CA THR A 51 24.43 3.41 -2.74
C THR A 51 23.87 4.81 -2.64
N SER A 52 22.78 4.99 -1.89
CA SER A 52 22.21 6.31 -1.64
C SER A 52 21.39 6.38 -0.36
N ILE A 53 21.28 7.59 0.19
CA ILE A 53 20.41 7.93 1.31
C ILE A 53 19.77 9.30 1.09
N SER A 54 18.53 9.45 1.53
CA SER A 54 17.78 10.71 1.54
C SER A 54 17.06 10.86 2.88
N VAL A 55 16.99 12.09 3.37
CA VAL A 55 16.30 12.42 4.63
C VAL A 55 15.41 13.63 4.40
N THR A 56 14.16 13.54 4.85
CA THR A 56 13.22 14.67 4.95
C THR A 56 12.32 14.49 6.18
N ASN A 57 11.42 15.42 6.46
CA ASN A 57 10.43 15.26 7.52
C ASN A 57 9.14 16.03 7.22
N ASP A 58 8.03 15.59 7.81
CA ASP A 58 6.84 16.42 7.99
C ASP A 58 6.65 16.77 9.49
N ASN A 59 5.47 17.26 9.86
CA ASN A 59 5.16 17.63 11.25
C ASN A 59 5.06 16.46 12.24
N ASN A 60 4.99 15.23 11.75
CA ASN A 60 4.77 14.02 12.54
C ASN A 60 5.94 13.05 12.40
N TYR A 61 6.51 12.93 11.20
CA TYR A 61 7.48 11.87 10.89
C TYR A 61 8.79 12.41 10.33
N LEU A 62 9.88 11.82 10.80
CA LEU A 62 11.17 11.82 10.10
C LEU A 62 11.12 10.70 9.05
N TYR A 63 11.50 11.02 7.81
CA TYR A 63 11.54 10.08 6.71
C TYR A 63 12.98 9.82 6.29
N ILE A 64 13.36 8.55 6.23
CA ILE A 64 14.67 8.10 5.75
C ILE A 64 14.43 7.12 4.60
N ARG A 65 15.01 7.40 3.43
CA ARG A 65 15.09 6.45 2.32
C ARG A 65 16.54 6.07 2.08
N PHE A 66 16.83 4.79 1.91
CA PHE A 66 18.14 4.31 1.49
C PHE A 66 18.04 3.26 0.40
N GLN A 67 19.13 3.09 -0.34
CA GLN A 67 19.26 2.11 -1.41
C GLN A 67 20.54 1.29 -1.23
N THR A 68 20.45 0.00 -1.49
CA THR A 68 21.54 -0.98 -1.45
C THR A 68 21.91 -1.44 -2.86
N GLU A 69 23.11 -2.00 -3.02
CA GLU A 69 23.57 -2.56 -4.31
C GLU A 69 22.78 -3.80 -4.71
N ASN A 70 22.53 -4.69 -3.73
CA ASN A 70 21.80 -5.93 -3.91
C ASN A 70 20.48 -5.90 -3.14
N GLU A 71 19.53 -6.70 -3.61
CA GLU A 71 18.28 -6.96 -2.91
C GLU A 71 18.53 -7.69 -1.58
N ILE A 72 17.89 -7.22 -0.52
CA ILE A 72 17.96 -7.79 0.84
C ILE A 72 16.55 -7.85 1.45
N ASP A 73 16.42 -8.50 2.61
CA ASP A 73 15.14 -8.62 3.32
C ASP A 73 14.84 -7.47 4.32
N LEU A 74 15.71 -6.56 4.69
CA LEU A 74 15.52 -5.65 5.85
C LEU A 74 15.29 -6.34 7.23
N LEU A 75 14.35 -7.26 7.39
CA LEU A 75 13.93 -7.81 8.70
C LEU A 75 14.53 -9.18 9.05
N ASP A 76 15.01 -9.93 8.06
CA ASP A 76 15.66 -11.22 8.27
C ASP A 76 17.18 -11.17 8.12
N MET A 77 17.88 -11.59 9.19
CA MET A 77 19.35 -11.60 9.24
C MET A 77 19.99 -12.79 8.51
N GLU A 78 19.25 -13.85 8.19
CA GLU A 78 19.83 -15.13 7.77
C GLU A 78 19.15 -15.73 6.54
N PHE A 79 19.95 -16.34 5.67
CA PHE A 79 19.46 -17.29 4.67
C PHE A 79 20.27 -18.58 4.76
N ASN A 80 19.59 -19.72 4.97
CA ASN A 80 20.22 -21.02 5.22
C ASN A 80 21.24 -21.06 6.38
N GLY A 81 21.06 -20.20 7.40
CA GLY A 81 21.91 -20.15 8.60
C GLY A 81 23.22 -19.39 8.43
N GLU A 82 23.35 -18.57 7.38
CA GLU A 82 24.42 -17.59 7.22
C GLU A 82 23.86 -16.18 7.43
N GLU A 83 24.50 -15.40 8.31
CA GLU A 83 24.19 -13.97 8.50
C GLU A 83 24.48 -13.21 7.20
N LEU A 84 23.46 -12.63 6.60
CA LEU A 84 23.56 -11.94 5.31
C LEU A 84 24.02 -10.48 5.47
N TYR A 85 23.60 -9.80 6.54
CA TYR A 85 23.93 -8.41 6.86
C TYR A 85 23.61 -8.09 8.32
N ASP A 86 24.22 -7.03 8.83
CA ASP A 86 24.00 -6.52 10.19
C ASP A 86 23.96 -4.98 10.16
N MET A 87 22.79 -4.46 9.79
CA MET A 87 22.58 -3.05 9.50
C MET A 87 21.96 -2.30 10.68
N GLU A 88 22.51 -1.14 10.97
CA GLU A 88 22.05 -0.24 12.02
C GLU A 88 21.91 1.20 11.52
N ILE A 89 20.80 1.85 11.88
CA ILE A 89 20.61 3.30 11.71
C ILE A 89 20.93 3.98 13.04
N PHE A 90 22.00 4.77 13.08
CA PHE A 90 22.37 5.59 14.24
C PHE A 90 21.73 6.97 14.12
N ILE A 91 21.05 7.40 15.18
CA ILE A 91 20.48 8.73 15.30
C ILE A 91 20.93 9.36 16.63
N ASP A 92 21.69 10.44 16.51
CA ASP A 92 22.02 11.40 17.57
C ASP A 92 20.89 12.43 17.61
N THR A 93 19.97 12.26 18.57
CA THR A 93 18.69 12.97 18.60
C THR A 93 18.77 14.29 19.37
N ASP A 94 19.86 14.53 20.10
CA ASP A 94 20.11 15.77 20.83
C ASP A 94 21.25 16.63 20.26
N ASN A 95 21.97 16.11 19.26
CA ASN A 95 23.12 16.71 18.59
C ASN A 95 24.34 16.95 19.52
N ASP A 96 24.50 16.15 20.58
CA ASP A 96 25.69 16.11 21.41
C ASP A 96 26.48 14.81 21.21
N ALA A 97 27.66 14.91 20.59
CA ALA A 97 28.52 13.74 20.36
C ALA A 97 29.07 13.07 21.65
N GLN A 98 28.75 13.60 22.84
CA GLN A 98 29.18 13.08 24.14
C GLN A 98 28.09 12.30 24.89
N THR A 99 26.85 12.26 24.38
CA THR A 99 25.72 11.50 24.93
C THR A 99 25.48 10.22 24.14
N GLY A 100 24.59 9.36 24.66
CA GLY A 100 24.25 8.11 24.00
C GLY A 100 25.42 7.14 23.78
N PHE A 101 25.32 6.33 22.71
CA PHE A 101 26.38 5.43 22.26
C PHE A 101 27.29 6.12 21.26
N ILE A 102 28.61 6.11 21.51
CA ILE A 102 29.60 6.69 20.60
C ILE A 102 30.25 5.56 19.79
N PRO A 103 29.96 5.41 18.49
CA PRO A 103 30.55 4.36 17.67
C PRO A 103 32.05 4.55 17.54
N ALA A 104 32.83 3.48 17.75
CA ALA A 104 34.30 3.57 17.72
C ALA A 104 34.89 4.02 16.38
N TYR A 105 34.11 3.91 15.29
CA TYR A 105 34.48 4.33 13.94
C TYR A 105 34.05 5.76 13.61
N ASN A 106 33.21 6.40 14.44
CA ASN A 106 32.74 7.77 14.27
C ASN A 106 32.52 8.47 15.62
N GLU A 107 33.48 9.31 16.05
CA GLU A 107 33.40 10.05 17.31
C GLU A 107 32.54 11.34 17.23
N ASN A 108 31.96 11.66 16.06
CA ASN A 108 31.12 12.85 15.86
C ASN A 108 29.63 12.60 16.19
N ILE A 109 29.24 11.35 16.42
CA ILE A 109 27.85 10.94 16.68
C ILE A 109 27.74 10.35 18.09
N GLY A 110 26.88 10.94 18.91
CA GLY A 110 26.46 10.43 20.20
C GLY A 110 25.05 9.89 20.03
N CYS A 111 24.92 8.58 19.83
CA CYS A 111 23.69 7.99 19.32
C CYS A 111 22.74 7.60 20.47
N GLU A 112 21.68 8.37 20.68
CA GLU A 112 20.60 8.00 21.59
C GLU A 112 19.78 6.82 21.04
N LEU A 113 19.60 6.72 19.71
CA LEU A 113 18.78 5.68 19.06
C LEU A 113 19.56 4.90 17.99
N GLY A 114 19.81 3.61 18.23
CA GLY A 114 20.35 2.67 17.24
C GLY A 114 19.28 1.70 16.75
N ILE A 115 18.78 1.87 15.52
CA ILE A 115 17.69 1.04 14.98
C ILE A 115 18.27 -0.20 14.31
N MET A 116 17.93 -1.37 14.86
CA MET A 116 18.35 -2.69 14.38
C MET A 116 17.15 -3.40 13.74
N PHE A 117 17.00 -3.31 12.41
CA PHE A 117 15.85 -3.89 11.71
C PHE A 117 15.86 -5.42 11.71
N ASN A 118 17.01 -6.01 11.42
CA ASN A 118 17.25 -7.45 11.44
C ASN A 118 17.09 -8.04 12.86
N GLY A 119 17.45 -7.28 13.90
CA GLY A 119 17.20 -7.61 15.30
C GLY A 119 15.77 -7.30 15.78
N ARG A 120 15.03 -6.45 15.03
CA ARG A 120 13.69 -5.93 15.33
C ARG A 120 13.59 -5.21 16.69
N TYR A 121 14.56 -4.36 16.98
CA TYR A 121 14.56 -3.53 18.18
C TYR A 121 15.30 -2.20 17.95
N VAL A 122 15.17 -1.29 18.91
CA VAL A 122 15.96 -0.05 18.96
C VAL A 122 16.79 -0.05 20.23
N TRP A 123 18.09 0.23 20.10
CA TRP A 123 18.93 0.62 21.22
C TRP A 123 18.57 2.03 21.66
N TYR A 124 18.14 2.19 22.90
CA TYR A 124 17.93 3.47 23.57
C TYR A 124 19.05 3.69 24.59
N ASN A 125 19.98 4.60 24.29
CA ASN A 125 21.25 4.71 25.00
C ASN A 125 21.32 5.87 26.00
N GLU A 126 20.20 6.53 26.30
CA GLU A 126 20.09 7.61 27.27
C GLU A 126 18.83 7.39 28.12
N PRO A 127 18.83 7.55 29.46
CA PRO A 127 19.96 7.86 30.33
C PRO A 127 20.80 6.63 30.69
N ASN A 128 20.39 5.43 30.27
CA ASN A 128 21.13 4.19 30.52
C ASN A 128 21.59 3.60 29.18
N PRO A 129 22.84 3.15 29.07
CA PRO A 129 23.30 2.47 27.86
C PRO A 129 22.64 1.10 27.69
N ASP A 130 22.60 0.62 26.45
CA ASP A 130 22.21 -0.75 26.07
C ASP A 130 20.76 -1.14 26.45
N VAL A 131 19.83 -0.20 26.53
CA VAL A 131 18.40 -0.52 26.70
C VAL A 131 17.81 -0.89 25.35
N GLN A 132 17.13 -2.04 25.24
CA GLN A 132 16.38 -2.41 24.04
C GLN A 132 14.92 -2.04 24.21
N ILE A 133 14.35 -1.36 23.22
CA ILE A 133 12.94 -1.01 23.13
C ILE A 133 12.35 -1.52 21.81
N SER A 134 11.03 -1.66 21.75
CA SER A 134 10.34 -2.14 20.55
C SER A 134 10.38 -1.10 19.42
N LEU A 135 10.36 -1.54 18.16
CA LEU A 135 10.14 -0.65 17.01
C LEU A 135 8.81 0.12 17.14
N TYR A 136 7.81 -0.47 17.83
CA TYR A 136 6.52 0.17 18.12
C TYR A 136 6.64 1.29 19.18
N ASP A 137 7.58 1.19 20.12
CA ASP A 137 7.78 2.23 21.14
C ASP A 137 8.29 3.55 20.52
N VAL A 138 8.95 3.44 19.36
CA VAL A 138 9.51 4.58 18.59
C VAL A 138 8.59 5.01 17.44
N GLY A 139 7.55 4.24 17.13
CA GLY A 139 6.66 4.51 15.99
C GLY A 139 7.39 4.40 14.64
N ILE A 140 8.03 3.25 14.39
CA ILE A 140 8.77 2.97 13.15
C ILE A 140 7.89 2.24 12.14
N PHE A 141 7.75 2.82 10.94
CA PHE A 141 7.00 2.26 9.81
C PHE A 141 7.94 2.03 8.62
N PRO A 142 8.43 0.80 8.39
CA PRO A 142 9.27 0.48 7.24
C PRO A 142 8.46 0.00 6.03
N ALA A 143 8.96 0.28 4.83
CA ALA A 143 8.48 -0.33 3.58
C ALA A 143 9.62 -0.48 2.55
N PRO A 144 9.51 -1.43 1.58
CA PRO A 144 8.47 -2.46 1.49
C PRO A 144 8.66 -3.58 2.55
N THR A 145 7.70 -4.49 2.65
CA THR A 145 7.78 -5.68 3.54
C THR A 145 8.42 -6.89 2.88
N VAL A 146 8.42 -6.95 1.54
CA VAL A 146 9.19 -7.94 0.77
C VAL A 146 10.64 -7.50 0.61
N THR A 147 11.49 -8.42 0.17
CA THR A 147 12.85 -8.12 -0.23
C THR A 147 12.91 -6.97 -1.23
N SER A 148 13.91 -6.10 -1.09
CA SER A 148 14.09 -4.94 -1.97
C SER A 148 15.54 -4.48 -1.95
N ASN A 149 15.92 -3.66 -2.93
CA ASN A 149 17.17 -2.89 -2.87
C ASN A 149 16.93 -1.43 -2.47
N GLN A 150 15.69 -1.03 -2.22
CA GLN A 150 15.31 0.30 -1.79
C GLN A 150 14.32 0.19 -0.63
N PHE A 151 14.53 1.02 0.39
CA PHE A 151 13.71 1.05 1.58
C PHE A 151 13.42 2.49 1.98
N GLU A 152 12.27 2.66 2.60
CA GLU A 152 11.84 3.90 3.23
C GLU A 152 11.29 3.62 4.62
N ILE A 153 11.53 4.57 5.52
CA ILE A 153 11.22 4.44 6.94
C ILE A 153 10.61 5.76 7.39
N ALA A 154 9.43 5.71 8.01
CA ALA A 154 8.93 6.80 8.83
C ALA A 154 9.20 6.52 10.31
N ILE A 155 9.61 7.55 11.05
CA ILE A 155 9.86 7.49 12.49
C ILE A 155 9.07 8.62 13.16
N ASP A 156 8.23 8.30 14.16
CA ASP A 156 7.41 9.29 14.86
C ASP A 156 8.27 10.27 15.67
N LEU A 157 8.26 11.54 15.27
CA LEU A 157 8.98 12.64 15.93
C LEU A 157 8.41 12.98 17.32
N LYS A 158 7.21 12.50 17.64
CA LYS A 158 6.52 12.71 18.92
C LYS A 158 6.56 11.48 19.81
N SER A 159 7.27 10.43 19.40
CA SER A 159 7.44 9.23 20.21
C SER A 159 8.07 9.57 21.57
N GLU A 160 7.55 8.91 22.61
CA GLU A 160 8.01 9.05 23.99
C GLU A 160 8.32 7.67 24.56
N TYR A 161 9.44 7.54 25.27
CA TYR A 161 9.77 6.35 26.05
C TYR A 161 10.08 6.74 27.49
N ASP A 162 9.48 6.02 28.45
CA ASP A 162 9.56 6.31 29.89
C ASP A 162 9.30 7.79 30.24
N GLY A 163 8.36 8.43 29.53
CA GLY A 163 7.96 9.82 29.72
C GLY A 163 8.95 10.87 29.18
N SER A 164 9.93 10.46 28.37
CA SER A 164 10.89 11.35 27.71
C SER A 164 10.68 11.31 26.19
N LEU A 165 10.71 12.49 25.55
CA LEU A 165 10.66 12.59 24.09
C LEU A 165 11.94 11.99 23.49
N LEU A 166 11.78 11.15 22.47
CA LEU A 166 12.91 10.52 21.78
C LEU A 166 13.64 11.50 20.85
N PHE A 167 12.94 12.53 20.35
CA PHE A 167 13.48 13.62 19.53
C PHE A 167 13.36 14.97 20.25
N PRO A 168 14.20 15.25 21.26
CA PRO A 168 14.09 16.46 22.07
C PRO A 168 14.58 17.73 21.34
N ASN A 169 15.46 17.58 20.36
CA ASN A 169 16.06 18.68 19.61
C ASN A 169 15.75 18.60 18.10
N PRO A 170 15.67 19.75 17.41
CA PRO A 170 15.38 19.77 15.98
C PRO A 170 16.61 19.46 15.12
N GLU A 171 17.82 19.77 15.58
CA GLU A 171 19.05 19.36 14.86
C GLU A 171 19.44 17.98 15.36
N ILE A 172 19.62 17.04 14.43
CA ILE A 172 19.97 15.64 14.68
C ILE A 172 21.11 15.23 13.76
N LYS A 173 21.83 14.15 14.10
CA LYS A 173 22.77 13.49 13.19
C LYS A 173 22.34 12.07 12.88
N ILE A 174 22.51 11.65 11.62
CA ILE A 174 22.13 10.32 11.15
C ILE A 174 23.31 9.67 10.43
N GLN A 175 23.54 8.39 10.68
CA GLN A 175 24.47 7.54 9.91
C GLN A 175 23.93 6.13 9.83
N LEU A 176 24.08 5.48 8.68
CA LEU A 176 23.79 4.05 8.53
C LEU A 176 25.10 3.29 8.42
N ARG A 177 25.12 2.08 8.95
CA ARG A 177 26.25 1.16 8.84
C ARG A 177 25.77 -0.26 8.65
N ASP A 178 26.55 -1.03 7.91
CA ASP A 178 26.51 -2.49 7.96
C ASP A 178 27.78 -3.00 8.64
N TRP A 179 27.62 -3.79 9.70
CA TRP A 179 28.74 -4.27 10.52
C TRP A 179 29.53 -5.39 9.85
N ILE A 180 28.92 -6.12 8.90
CA ILE A 180 29.56 -7.22 8.15
C ILE A 180 30.43 -6.65 7.02
N SER A 181 29.85 -5.86 6.13
CA SER A 181 30.55 -5.22 5.01
C SER A 181 31.54 -4.16 5.52
N GLY A 182 31.15 -3.50 6.61
CA GLY A 182 31.83 -2.34 7.17
C GLY A 182 31.49 -1.03 6.46
N ASP A 183 30.58 -1.05 5.48
CA ASP A 183 30.10 0.13 4.76
C ASP A 183 29.38 1.10 5.69
N ASN A 184 29.49 2.39 5.40
CA ASN A 184 28.69 3.42 6.05
C ASN A 184 28.14 4.35 4.99
N ILE A 185 26.96 4.91 5.25
CA ILE A 185 26.46 6.03 4.46
C ILE A 185 26.01 7.17 5.39
N PRO A 186 26.56 8.38 5.22
CA PRO A 186 27.59 8.80 4.24
C PRO A 186 29.01 8.29 4.53
N ASN A 187 29.75 7.93 3.48
CA ASN A 187 31.18 7.62 3.50
C ASN A 187 32.05 8.89 3.63
N ILE A 188 31.57 10.03 3.12
CA ILE A 188 32.24 11.33 3.18
C ILE A 188 31.51 12.22 4.19
N ASN A 189 32.26 12.84 5.10
CA ASN A 189 31.76 13.61 6.26
C ASN A 189 31.03 12.80 7.32
N SER A 190 31.05 11.45 7.25
CA SER A 190 30.65 10.44 8.26
C SER A 190 29.28 10.58 8.93
N GLU A 191 28.54 11.66 8.72
CA GLU A 191 27.25 11.91 9.33
C GLU A 191 26.42 12.85 8.44
N ILE A 192 25.10 12.66 8.48
CA ILE A 192 24.12 13.61 7.95
C ILE A 192 23.73 14.51 9.10
N ILE A 193 24.02 15.81 9.02
CA ILE A 193 23.43 16.80 9.94
C ILE A 193 22.12 17.25 9.32
N TYR A 194 21.01 16.99 10.02
CA TYR A 194 19.67 17.30 9.57
C TYR A 194 18.96 18.20 10.58
N THR A 195 18.26 19.23 10.10
CA THR A 195 17.40 20.08 10.94
C THR A 195 15.95 19.77 10.61
N ILE A 196 15.24 19.17 11.57
CA ILE A 196 13.80 18.92 11.53
C ILE A 196 13.08 20.25 11.36
N ASN A 197 12.38 20.40 10.24
CA ASN A 197 11.61 21.59 9.93
C ASN A 197 10.15 21.38 10.34
N SER A 198 9.58 22.32 11.09
CA SER A 198 8.16 22.28 11.47
C SER A 198 7.26 22.85 10.36
N ASP A 199 7.49 22.46 9.10
CA ASP A 199 6.65 22.90 7.99
C ASP A 199 5.45 21.94 7.86
N PRO A 200 4.21 22.48 7.88
CA PRO A 200 3.01 21.67 7.78
C PRO A 200 2.78 21.22 6.34
N THR A 201 3.51 20.20 5.92
CA THR A 201 2.97 19.31 4.89
C THR A 201 1.83 18.54 5.57
N GLU A 202 0.59 18.95 5.29
CA GLU A 202 -0.59 18.28 5.84
C GLU A 202 -0.97 17.12 4.90
N PHE A 203 -0.99 15.90 5.45
CA PHE A 203 -1.60 14.76 4.78
C PHE A 203 -3.09 15.02 4.56
N ASN A 204 -3.54 14.86 3.32
CA ASN A 204 -4.95 14.99 2.98
C ASN A 204 -5.69 13.73 3.42
N SER A 205 -6.49 13.84 4.48
CA SER A 205 -7.24 12.70 4.98
C SER A 205 -8.22 12.14 3.94
N ILE A 206 -8.34 10.81 3.96
CA ILE A 206 -9.24 10.06 3.07
C ILE A 206 -10.56 9.84 3.81
N ASN A 207 -11.66 10.32 3.22
CA ASN A 207 -12.99 10.10 3.77
C ASN A 207 -13.50 8.69 3.47
N LEU A 208 -14.29 8.12 4.38
CA LEU A 208 -14.85 6.77 4.22
C LEU A 208 -16.03 6.73 3.25
N ASP A 209 -16.73 7.84 3.02
CA ASP A 209 -17.98 7.84 2.24
C ASP A 209 -17.79 7.38 0.80
N LYS A 210 -18.66 6.52 0.27
CA LYS A 210 -18.62 6.13 -1.15
C LYS A 210 -19.10 7.31 -2.00
N GLU A 211 -18.28 7.76 -2.95
CA GLU A 211 -18.58 9.00 -3.70
C GLU A 211 -19.72 8.84 -4.72
N ASN A 212 -19.96 7.60 -5.17
CA ASN A 212 -20.99 7.28 -6.15
C ASN A 212 -21.52 5.86 -5.90
N GLU A 213 -22.84 5.70 -5.92
CA GLU A 213 -23.51 4.41 -5.71
C GLU A 213 -23.19 3.37 -6.79
N ASN A 214 -22.83 3.82 -8.00
CA ASN A 214 -22.42 2.94 -9.11
C ASN A 214 -20.95 2.48 -9.00
N LEU A 215 -20.20 2.93 -7.98
CA LEU A 215 -18.91 2.32 -7.67
C LEU A 215 -19.16 1.02 -6.92
N ILE A 216 -18.40 -0.02 -7.26
CA ILE A 216 -18.38 -1.27 -6.51
C ILE A 216 -17.32 -1.16 -5.43
N ARG A 217 -17.74 -1.09 -4.17
CA ARG A 217 -16.82 -1.08 -3.03
C ARG A 217 -16.51 -2.50 -2.58
N LEU A 218 -15.24 -2.87 -2.61
CA LEU A 218 -14.73 -4.15 -2.11
C LEU A 218 -13.85 -3.90 -0.89
N THR A 219 -14.02 -4.72 0.15
CA THR A 219 -13.13 -4.75 1.31
C THR A 219 -12.55 -6.15 1.49
N ALA A 220 -11.23 -6.24 1.63
CA ALA A 220 -10.55 -7.43 2.12
C ALA A 220 -10.19 -7.24 3.60
N TYR A 221 -10.44 -8.27 4.42
CA TYR A 221 -10.17 -8.19 5.85
C TYR A 221 -9.86 -9.57 6.46
N ASN A 222 -8.61 -9.79 6.85
CA ASN A 222 -8.25 -10.85 7.78
C ASN A 222 -8.81 -10.51 9.18
N VAL A 223 -9.70 -11.36 9.69
CA VAL A 223 -10.40 -11.10 10.96
C VAL A 223 -9.73 -11.73 12.17
N LEU A 224 -8.54 -12.30 12.02
CA LEU A 224 -7.73 -12.98 13.03
C LEU A 224 -8.50 -14.10 13.74
N SER A 225 -8.16 -15.34 13.45
CA SER A 225 -8.59 -16.53 14.20
C SER A 225 -10.09 -16.54 14.55
N ASN A 226 -10.95 -16.50 13.53
CA ASN A 226 -12.40 -16.56 13.64
C ASN A 226 -13.01 -15.40 14.43
N GLY A 227 -12.53 -14.17 14.22
CA GLY A 227 -12.94 -12.99 15.01
C GLY A 227 -14.45 -12.77 15.11
N PHE A 228 -15.24 -13.20 14.12
CA PHE A 228 -16.71 -13.14 14.19
C PHE A 228 -17.35 -14.07 15.24
N ASN A 229 -16.60 -15.07 15.73
CA ASN A 229 -17.03 -15.98 16.79
C ASN A 229 -16.50 -15.56 18.17
N ASP A 230 -15.63 -14.55 18.23
CA ASP A 230 -15.00 -14.06 19.44
C ASP A 230 -15.84 -12.93 20.06
N THR A 231 -16.32 -13.14 21.28
CA THR A 231 -17.20 -12.18 21.97
C THR A 231 -16.53 -10.86 22.34
N GLU A 232 -15.20 -10.81 22.42
CA GLU A 232 -14.45 -9.59 22.74
C GLU A 232 -14.11 -8.77 21.48
N ARG A 233 -14.10 -9.41 20.31
CA ARG A 233 -13.71 -8.78 19.04
C ARG A 233 -14.88 -8.54 18.08
N VAL A 234 -15.94 -9.36 18.12
CA VAL A 234 -17.04 -9.29 17.15
C VAL A 234 -17.68 -7.91 17.04
N ASP A 235 -17.87 -7.18 18.14
CA ASP A 235 -18.48 -5.84 18.09
C ASP A 235 -17.55 -4.81 17.42
N LYS A 236 -16.24 -4.91 17.63
CA LYS A 236 -15.24 -4.07 16.96
C LYS A 236 -15.23 -4.31 15.45
N LEU A 237 -15.28 -5.59 15.06
CA LEU A 237 -15.39 -5.99 13.66
C LEU A 237 -16.70 -5.46 13.05
N LYS A 238 -17.84 -5.61 13.74
CA LYS A 238 -19.14 -5.06 13.30
C LYS A 238 -19.09 -3.56 13.06
N ASN A 239 -18.51 -2.79 13.99
CA ASN A 239 -18.38 -1.34 13.85
C ASN A 239 -17.53 -0.98 12.63
N THR A 240 -16.42 -1.69 12.43
CA THR A 240 -15.54 -1.55 11.26
C THR A 240 -16.33 -1.80 9.97
N LEU A 241 -17.02 -2.93 9.84
CA LEU A 241 -17.81 -3.24 8.64
C LEU A 241 -18.94 -2.22 8.40
N PHE A 242 -19.59 -1.78 9.47
CA PHE A 242 -20.67 -0.78 9.41
C PHE A 242 -20.17 0.59 8.92
N ALA A 243 -18.94 0.97 9.27
CA ALA A 243 -18.33 2.20 8.78
C ALA A 243 -17.95 2.11 7.29
N LEU A 244 -17.42 0.95 6.86
CA LEU A 244 -16.96 0.72 5.48
C LEU A 244 -18.10 0.61 4.47
N LYS A 245 -19.23 -0.03 4.85
CA LYS A 245 -20.46 -0.16 4.03
C LYS A 245 -20.23 -0.74 2.64
N SER A 246 -19.23 -1.62 2.52
CA SER A 246 -18.82 -2.21 1.25
C SER A 246 -19.93 -2.99 0.58
N ASP A 247 -19.81 -3.18 -0.73
CA ASP A 247 -20.73 -3.99 -1.53
C ASP A 247 -20.30 -5.46 -1.52
N ILE A 248 -18.99 -5.70 -1.38
CA ILE A 248 -18.38 -7.02 -1.29
C ILE A 248 -17.38 -7.03 -0.14
N PHE A 249 -17.39 -8.09 0.67
CA PHE A 249 -16.41 -8.37 1.70
C PHE A 249 -15.72 -9.71 1.44
N ALA A 250 -14.40 -9.71 1.47
CA ALA A 250 -13.53 -10.87 1.36
C ALA A 250 -12.81 -11.07 2.70
N PHE A 251 -13.18 -12.13 3.43
CA PHE A 251 -12.64 -12.43 4.76
C PHE A 251 -11.71 -13.63 4.74
N SER A 252 -10.61 -13.56 5.48
CA SER A 252 -9.72 -14.69 5.78
C SER A 252 -9.70 -15.02 7.28
N GLU A 253 -9.02 -16.10 7.66
CA GLU A 253 -8.97 -16.66 9.03
C GLU A 253 -10.33 -17.01 9.65
N CYS A 254 -11.27 -17.43 8.81
CA CYS A 254 -12.61 -17.84 9.19
C CYS A 254 -12.77 -19.38 9.29
N SER A 255 -11.73 -20.15 9.62
CA SER A 255 -11.75 -21.64 9.59
C SER A 255 -12.95 -22.28 10.29
N ASN A 256 -13.31 -21.79 11.47
CA ASN A 256 -14.46 -22.20 12.29
C ASN A 256 -15.67 -21.25 12.20
N THR A 257 -15.55 -20.13 11.50
CA THR A 257 -16.70 -19.25 11.21
C THR A 257 -17.58 -19.85 10.13
N SER A 258 -18.90 -19.78 10.33
CA SER A 258 -19.90 -20.26 9.36
C SER A 258 -20.38 -19.13 8.45
N THR A 259 -20.79 -19.46 7.22
CA THR A 259 -21.44 -18.49 6.32
C THR A 259 -22.69 -17.88 6.93
N GLN A 260 -23.47 -18.66 7.70
CA GLN A 260 -24.66 -18.16 8.40
C GLN A 260 -24.30 -17.14 9.49
N THR A 261 -23.17 -17.30 10.18
CA THR A 261 -22.69 -16.32 11.16
C THR A 261 -22.42 -14.98 10.49
N VAL A 262 -21.63 -14.98 9.41
CA VAL A 262 -21.29 -13.76 8.66
C VAL A 262 -22.55 -13.15 8.05
N LYS A 263 -23.41 -13.96 7.44
CA LYS A 263 -24.70 -13.51 6.89
C LYS A 263 -25.56 -12.80 7.92
N ASN A 264 -25.76 -13.42 9.09
CA ASN A 264 -26.58 -12.83 10.15
C ASN A 264 -26.01 -11.49 10.64
N ILE A 265 -24.68 -11.39 10.75
CA ILE A 265 -24.01 -10.14 11.12
C ILE A 265 -24.29 -9.08 10.06
N LEU A 266 -24.00 -9.36 8.79
CA LEU A 266 -24.16 -8.39 7.71
C LEU A 266 -25.62 -7.98 7.49
N ASP A 267 -26.57 -8.92 7.55
CA ASP A 267 -28.02 -8.62 7.47
C ASP A 267 -28.50 -7.76 8.66
N GLU A 268 -27.85 -7.87 9.83
CA GLU A 268 -28.14 -7.04 11.01
C GLU A 268 -27.61 -5.61 10.83
N ILE A 269 -26.33 -5.45 10.48
CA ILE A 269 -25.65 -4.14 10.49
C ILE A 269 -25.78 -3.38 9.17
N LEU A 270 -25.89 -4.09 8.04
CA LEU A 270 -25.96 -3.55 6.68
C LEU A 270 -27.12 -4.22 5.91
N PRO A 271 -28.38 -4.08 6.36
CA PRO A 271 -29.51 -4.79 5.76
C PRO A 271 -29.67 -4.44 4.28
N ILE A 272 -29.78 -5.47 3.45
CA ILE A 272 -30.18 -5.36 2.05
C ILE A 272 -31.71 -5.48 2.01
N ASN A 273 -32.38 -4.54 1.36
CA ASN A 273 -33.85 -4.50 1.29
C ASN A 273 -34.43 -5.54 0.30
N THR A 274 -34.02 -6.79 0.45
CA THR A 274 -34.37 -7.97 -0.35
C THR A 274 -34.68 -9.14 0.58
N ASP A 275 -35.51 -10.09 0.16
CA ASP A 275 -35.86 -11.26 0.98
C ASP A 275 -34.65 -12.18 1.23
N GLU A 276 -33.69 -12.19 0.30
CA GLU A 276 -32.49 -13.01 0.33
C GLU A 276 -31.42 -12.47 1.29
N GLY A 277 -31.33 -11.15 1.46
CA GLY A 277 -30.25 -10.48 2.18
C GLY A 277 -28.88 -10.68 1.52
N TRP A 278 -27.80 -10.68 2.30
CA TRP A 278 -26.44 -10.92 1.80
C TRP A 278 -26.24 -12.34 1.25
N PHE A 279 -25.52 -12.47 0.12
CA PHE A 279 -25.05 -13.73 -0.43
C PHE A 279 -23.68 -14.07 0.16
N VAL A 280 -23.56 -15.22 0.83
CA VAL A 280 -22.33 -15.58 1.57
C VAL A 280 -21.92 -17.00 1.24
N ILE A 281 -20.67 -17.17 0.80
CA ILE A 281 -20.06 -18.45 0.45
C ILE A 281 -18.73 -18.63 1.17
N LYS A 282 -18.31 -19.89 1.34
CA LYS A 282 -17.05 -20.26 1.99
C LYS A 282 -16.32 -21.28 1.12
N LYS A 283 -15.00 -21.15 1.02
CA LYS A 283 -14.14 -22.11 0.32
C LYS A 283 -14.15 -23.46 1.02
N ASP A 284 -14.09 -24.56 0.26
CA ASP A 284 -14.14 -25.91 0.80
C ASP A 284 -12.91 -26.21 1.66
N ASN A 285 -13.16 -26.64 2.91
CA ASN A 285 -12.13 -27.01 3.90
C ASN A 285 -11.07 -25.92 4.15
N ASP A 286 -11.44 -24.64 4.00
CA ASP A 286 -10.54 -23.50 4.14
C ASP A 286 -11.08 -22.45 5.11
N ASP A 287 -10.38 -21.33 5.23
CA ASP A 287 -10.71 -20.22 6.11
C ASP A 287 -11.21 -18.95 5.39
N LEU A 288 -11.50 -19.06 4.10
CA LEU A 288 -11.95 -17.95 3.27
C LEU A 288 -13.47 -17.88 3.17
N ILE A 289 -14.05 -16.72 3.52
CA ILE A 289 -15.49 -16.42 3.33
C ILE A 289 -15.62 -15.18 2.46
N LEU A 290 -16.44 -15.26 1.40
CA LEU A 290 -16.82 -14.11 0.59
C LEU A 290 -18.29 -13.79 0.82
N ALA A 291 -18.60 -12.51 1.02
CA ALA A 291 -19.96 -11.99 1.16
C ALA A 291 -20.19 -10.87 0.14
N SER A 292 -21.31 -10.92 -0.57
CA SER A 292 -21.68 -9.95 -1.61
C SER A 292 -23.12 -9.48 -1.45
N LYS A 293 -23.37 -8.20 -1.75
CA LYS A 293 -24.74 -7.69 -1.92
C LYS A 293 -25.42 -8.26 -3.16
N PHE A 294 -24.62 -8.68 -4.14
CA PHE A 294 -25.08 -9.21 -5.41
C PHE A 294 -24.98 -10.75 -5.45
N PRO A 295 -25.79 -11.44 -6.27
CA PRO A 295 -25.71 -12.90 -6.38
C PRO A 295 -24.32 -13.39 -6.79
N ILE A 296 -23.95 -14.57 -6.30
CA ILE A 296 -22.73 -15.27 -6.72
C ILE A 296 -23.17 -16.38 -7.68
N ILE A 297 -22.88 -16.22 -8.96
CA ILE A 297 -23.36 -17.13 -10.02
C ILE A 297 -22.48 -18.36 -10.19
N ASN A 298 -21.19 -18.26 -9.85
CA ASN A 298 -20.30 -19.40 -9.85
C ASN A 298 -19.15 -19.19 -8.86
N ASP A 299 -18.57 -20.28 -8.39
CA ASP A 299 -17.37 -20.27 -7.56
C ASP A 299 -16.53 -21.53 -7.77
N TRP A 300 -15.26 -21.47 -7.37
CA TRP A 300 -14.32 -22.59 -7.52
C TRP A 300 -13.68 -22.92 -6.17
N PRO A 301 -14.42 -23.62 -5.28
CA PRO A 301 -14.07 -23.73 -3.87
C PRO A 301 -13.01 -24.80 -3.57
N ASN A 302 -12.73 -25.71 -4.51
CA ASN A 302 -11.80 -26.82 -4.34
C ASN A 302 -10.59 -26.68 -5.27
N GLU A 303 -9.40 -26.95 -4.76
CA GLU A 303 -8.10 -26.86 -5.46
C GLU A 303 -8.01 -27.71 -6.73
N SER A 304 -8.86 -28.73 -6.90
CA SER A 304 -8.88 -29.53 -8.13
C SER A 304 -9.44 -28.79 -9.36
N ILE A 305 -10.23 -27.74 -9.13
CA ILE A 305 -10.88 -26.92 -10.17
C ILE A 305 -10.68 -25.42 -9.94
N GLY A 306 -10.14 -25.03 -8.79
CA GLY A 306 -9.84 -23.68 -8.37
C GLY A 306 -8.35 -23.53 -8.05
N ILE A 307 -8.04 -22.63 -7.12
CA ILE A 307 -6.66 -22.22 -6.82
C ILE A 307 -6.33 -22.59 -5.37
N LYS A 308 -5.10 -23.02 -5.10
CA LYS A 308 -4.61 -23.21 -3.72
C LYS A 308 -4.73 -21.89 -2.95
N LYS A 309 -5.23 -21.96 -1.72
CA LYS A 309 -5.30 -20.80 -0.79
C LYS A 309 -6.06 -19.57 -1.30
N MET A 310 -6.84 -19.71 -2.38
CA MET A 310 -7.68 -18.63 -2.91
C MET A 310 -9.06 -19.16 -3.30
N HIS A 311 -10.08 -18.30 -3.27
CA HIS A 311 -11.47 -18.62 -3.58
C HIS A 311 -12.00 -17.69 -4.67
N PRO A 312 -11.91 -18.10 -5.95
CA PRO A 312 -12.52 -17.36 -7.04
C PRO A 312 -14.05 -17.46 -6.97
N CYS A 313 -14.72 -16.32 -7.03
CA CYS A 313 -16.19 -16.17 -6.98
C CYS A 313 -16.63 -15.17 -8.04
N LEU A 314 -17.45 -15.61 -9.00
CA LEU A 314 -18.02 -14.74 -10.04
C LEU A 314 -19.33 -14.12 -9.53
N ILE A 315 -19.33 -12.79 -9.44
CA ILE A 315 -20.40 -11.99 -8.87
C ILE A 315 -21.23 -11.37 -10.01
N ASP A 316 -22.52 -11.66 -10.00
CA ASP A 316 -23.52 -11.19 -10.97
C ASP A 316 -23.87 -9.73 -10.68
N LEU A 317 -23.32 -8.83 -11.49
CA LEU A 317 -23.59 -7.40 -11.37
C LEU A 317 -24.84 -7.02 -12.18
N PRO A 318 -25.66 -6.06 -11.72
CA PRO A 318 -26.89 -5.71 -12.45
C PRO A 318 -26.63 -5.32 -13.91
N ASP A 319 -27.09 -6.17 -14.84
CA ASP A 319 -26.96 -6.01 -16.30
C ASP A 319 -27.50 -4.66 -16.80
N GLU A 320 -28.45 -4.03 -16.10
CA GLU A 320 -28.96 -2.71 -16.44
C GLU A 320 -27.98 -1.55 -16.15
N ILE A 321 -26.94 -1.80 -15.36
CA ILE A 321 -25.93 -0.82 -14.95
C ILE A 321 -24.57 -1.20 -15.52
N TYR A 322 -24.11 -2.44 -15.32
CA TYR A 322 -22.74 -2.86 -15.62
C TYR A 322 -22.68 -3.69 -16.90
N LEU A 323 -21.57 -3.57 -17.63
CA LEU A 323 -21.36 -4.31 -18.88
C LEU A 323 -20.96 -5.77 -18.67
N ARG A 324 -20.35 -6.05 -17.51
CA ARG A 324 -19.75 -7.34 -17.15
C ARG A 324 -19.92 -7.60 -15.67
N ASP A 325 -19.94 -8.88 -15.34
CA ASP A 325 -19.82 -9.41 -13.98
C ASP A 325 -18.40 -9.20 -13.43
N LEU A 326 -18.22 -9.44 -12.13
CA LEU A 326 -16.94 -9.26 -11.46
C LEU A 326 -16.44 -10.58 -10.86
N LEU A 327 -15.26 -11.03 -11.28
CA LEU A 327 -14.58 -12.13 -10.61
C LEU A 327 -13.79 -11.62 -9.41
N VAL A 328 -14.18 -12.02 -8.20
CA VAL A 328 -13.43 -11.73 -6.98
C VAL A 328 -12.74 -12.99 -6.48
N ILE A 329 -11.43 -12.91 -6.30
CA ILE A 329 -10.59 -13.99 -5.78
C ILE A 329 -10.14 -13.59 -4.39
N ASN A 330 -10.81 -14.12 -3.36
CA ASN A 330 -10.43 -13.94 -1.96
C ASN A 330 -9.23 -14.84 -1.66
N ALA A 331 -8.21 -14.37 -0.94
CA ALA A 331 -6.96 -15.10 -0.73
C ALA A 331 -6.45 -15.05 0.71
N HIS A 332 -5.81 -16.14 1.12
CA HIS A 332 -5.01 -16.23 2.34
C HIS A 332 -3.79 -17.13 2.09
N MET A 333 -2.74 -16.52 1.53
CA MET A 333 -1.52 -17.23 1.13
C MET A 333 -0.70 -17.68 2.33
N SER A 334 0.23 -18.61 2.11
CA SER A 334 1.09 -19.16 3.17
C SER A 334 1.85 -18.06 3.92
N CYS A 335 1.80 -18.08 5.25
CA CYS A 335 2.49 -17.11 6.09
C CYS A 335 3.99 -17.37 6.24
N CYS A 336 4.63 -16.42 6.93
CA CYS A 336 5.86 -16.65 7.66
C CYS A 336 7.05 -16.90 6.70
N ASP A 337 7.90 -17.89 6.99
CA ASP A 337 9.11 -18.23 6.24
C ASP A 337 8.86 -19.15 5.03
N ASN A 338 7.59 -19.42 4.66
CA ASN A 338 7.25 -20.41 3.64
C ASN A 338 7.18 -19.83 2.22
N ASP A 339 8.29 -19.22 1.78
CA ASP A 339 8.42 -18.61 0.45
C ASP A 339 8.14 -19.58 -0.71
N THR A 340 8.53 -20.85 -0.55
CA THR A 340 8.30 -21.86 -1.59
C THR A 340 6.81 -22.09 -1.81
N ALA A 341 6.01 -22.24 -0.75
CA ALA A 341 4.57 -22.42 -0.89
C ALA A 341 3.89 -21.14 -1.40
N ARG A 342 4.35 -19.95 -0.97
CA ARG A 342 3.85 -18.67 -1.51
C ARG A 342 4.11 -18.57 -3.01
N GLN A 343 5.31 -18.94 -3.48
CA GLN A 343 5.61 -18.91 -4.92
C GLN A 343 4.77 -19.92 -5.70
N GLU A 344 4.57 -21.14 -5.18
CA GLU A 344 3.65 -22.10 -5.82
C GLU A 344 2.22 -21.57 -5.93
N GLN A 345 1.73 -20.85 -4.91
CA GLN A 345 0.39 -20.23 -4.91
C GLN A 345 0.30 -19.06 -5.90
N ALA A 346 1.36 -18.26 -6.03
CA ALA A 346 1.44 -17.19 -7.02
C ALA A 346 1.46 -17.75 -8.45
N ASP A 347 2.25 -18.80 -8.71
CA ASP A 347 2.28 -19.48 -10.02
C ASP A 347 0.92 -20.12 -10.37
N ASP A 348 0.25 -20.72 -9.39
CA ASP A 348 -1.09 -21.32 -9.55
C ASP A 348 -2.15 -20.26 -9.90
N PHE A 349 -2.09 -19.09 -9.26
CA PHE A 349 -2.95 -17.95 -9.61
C PHE A 349 -2.75 -17.49 -11.05
N VAL A 350 -1.50 -17.35 -11.50
CA VAL A 350 -1.20 -16.96 -12.89
C VAL A 350 -1.77 -18.00 -13.85
N ASN A 351 -1.51 -19.28 -13.62
CA ASN A 351 -2.04 -20.35 -14.47
C ASN A 351 -3.58 -20.35 -14.52
N PHE A 352 -4.25 -20.10 -13.39
CA PHE A 352 -5.71 -19.98 -13.33
C PHE A 352 -6.24 -18.81 -14.17
N ILE A 353 -5.63 -17.62 -14.05
CA ILE A 353 -6.08 -16.45 -14.82
C ILE A 353 -5.84 -16.65 -16.32
N LEU A 354 -4.72 -17.26 -16.71
CA LEU A 354 -4.44 -17.56 -18.12
C LEU A 354 -5.43 -18.60 -18.69
N ASP A 355 -5.82 -19.61 -17.91
CA ASP A 355 -6.88 -20.55 -18.29
C ASP A 355 -8.24 -19.84 -18.41
N ALA A 356 -8.62 -19.04 -17.40
CA ALA A 356 -9.90 -18.33 -17.34
C ALA A 356 -10.10 -17.34 -18.52
N LYS A 357 -9.02 -16.82 -19.10
CA LYS A 357 -9.05 -15.92 -20.26
C LYS A 357 -8.96 -16.66 -21.61
N SER A 358 -8.82 -17.98 -21.60
CA SER A 358 -8.63 -18.80 -22.79
C SER A 358 -9.90 -19.57 -23.14
N GLU A 359 -10.40 -19.42 -24.37
CA GLU A 359 -11.60 -20.13 -24.85
C GLU A 359 -11.43 -21.66 -24.71
N GLY A 360 -12.37 -22.30 -24.03
CA GLY A 360 -12.36 -23.75 -23.81
C GLY A 360 -11.40 -24.26 -22.73
N GLY A 361 -10.92 -23.38 -21.84
CA GLY A 361 -10.23 -23.73 -20.60
C GLY A 361 -11.07 -24.53 -19.60
N VAL A 362 -10.53 -24.78 -18.40
CA VAL A 362 -11.32 -25.31 -17.27
C VAL A 362 -12.37 -24.29 -16.85
N ILE A 363 -12.03 -23.02 -16.99
CA ILE A 363 -12.88 -21.86 -16.75
C ILE A 363 -12.83 -20.98 -18.00
N ASP A 364 -13.96 -20.38 -18.35
CA ASP A 364 -14.10 -19.52 -19.52
C ASP A 364 -14.84 -18.26 -19.09
N LEU A 365 -14.10 -17.16 -18.97
CA LEU A 365 -14.66 -15.84 -18.71
C LEU A 365 -14.92 -15.13 -20.03
N ASP A 366 -16.04 -14.41 -20.08
CA ASP A 366 -16.29 -13.47 -21.16
C ASP A 366 -15.14 -12.45 -21.28
N GLU A 367 -14.75 -12.13 -22.51
CA GLU A 367 -13.74 -11.09 -22.78
C GLU A 367 -14.14 -9.78 -22.09
N ASP A 368 -13.13 -9.10 -21.55
CA ASP A 368 -13.23 -7.90 -20.70
C ASP A 368 -13.90 -8.10 -19.33
N THR A 369 -14.12 -9.34 -18.87
CA THR A 369 -14.60 -9.58 -17.50
C THR A 369 -13.55 -9.07 -16.50
N PRO A 370 -13.88 -8.08 -15.64
CA PRO A 370 -12.96 -7.61 -14.62
C PRO A 370 -12.72 -8.67 -13.54
N PHE A 371 -11.51 -8.66 -12.99
CA PHE A 371 -11.16 -9.51 -11.87
C PHE A 371 -10.30 -8.79 -10.84
N VAL A 372 -10.44 -9.22 -9.58
CA VAL A 372 -9.73 -8.68 -8.42
C VAL A 372 -9.24 -9.84 -7.54
N LEU A 373 -7.93 -9.92 -7.31
CA LEU A 373 -7.32 -10.74 -6.25
C LEU A 373 -7.19 -9.88 -4.99
N CYS A 374 -7.72 -10.35 -3.88
CA CYS A 374 -7.70 -9.59 -2.63
C CYS A 374 -7.63 -10.47 -1.39
N GLY A 375 -7.06 -9.96 -0.31
CA GLY A 375 -6.91 -10.69 0.95
C GLY A 375 -5.50 -10.59 1.51
N ASP A 376 -5.24 -11.43 2.51
CA ASP A 376 -3.93 -11.56 3.13
C ASP A 376 -3.03 -12.42 2.24
N LEU A 377 -2.10 -11.77 1.53
CA LEU A 377 -1.17 -12.44 0.64
C LEU A 377 0.14 -12.84 1.35
N ASN A 378 0.30 -12.47 2.62
CA ASN A 378 1.49 -12.79 3.42
C ASN A 378 2.81 -12.50 2.68
N LEU A 379 2.88 -11.41 1.91
CA LEU A 379 4.07 -11.02 1.14
C LEU A 379 5.13 -10.40 2.06
N VAL A 380 5.83 -11.27 2.81
CA VAL A 380 6.81 -10.91 3.86
C VAL A 380 8.21 -11.50 3.66
N GLY A 381 8.51 -11.91 2.43
CA GLY A 381 9.80 -12.50 2.05
C GLY A 381 10.15 -12.09 0.63
N LEU A 382 10.39 -13.04 -0.27
CA LEU A 382 10.87 -12.72 -1.63
C LEU A 382 9.88 -11.87 -2.45
N SER A 383 10.37 -10.75 -2.99
CA SER A 383 9.63 -9.88 -3.93
C SER A 383 9.12 -10.60 -5.17
N GLN A 384 9.77 -11.71 -5.55
CA GLN A 384 9.39 -12.55 -6.68
C GLN A 384 7.91 -12.97 -6.65
N GLN A 385 7.33 -13.21 -5.47
CA GLN A 385 5.94 -13.64 -5.36
C GLN A 385 4.99 -12.52 -5.78
N LEU A 386 5.24 -11.28 -5.34
CA LEU A 386 4.50 -10.10 -5.78
C LEU A 386 4.69 -9.86 -7.28
N ASN A 387 5.93 -9.99 -7.78
CA ASN A 387 6.23 -9.84 -9.21
C ASN A 387 5.48 -10.88 -10.06
N THR A 388 5.40 -12.14 -9.63
CA THR A 388 4.62 -13.19 -10.29
C THR A 388 3.13 -12.84 -10.34
N LEU A 389 2.55 -12.39 -9.22
CA LEU A 389 1.12 -12.01 -9.16
C LEU A 389 0.79 -10.84 -10.09
N ILE A 390 1.71 -9.89 -10.26
CA ILE A 390 1.51 -8.69 -11.09
C ILE A 390 1.79 -8.96 -12.58
N SER A 391 2.96 -9.51 -12.90
CA SER A 391 3.45 -9.64 -14.27
C SER A 391 2.98 -10.91 -14.98
N GLY A 392 2.61 -11.93 -14.21
CA GLY A 392 2.31 -13.26 -14.74
C GLY A 392 3.55 -14.09 -15.08
N GLU A 393 4.73 -13.74 -14.55
CA GLU A 393 5.92 -14.60 -14.63
C GLU A 393 5.75 -15.84 -13.73
N ILE A 394 5.62 -17.01 -14.34
CA ILE A 394 5.62 -18.29 -13.63
C ILE A 394 7.06 -18.76 -13.42
N ILE A 395 7.42 -19.06 -12.17
CA ILE A 395 8.74 -19.63 -11.83
C ILE A 395 8.74 -21.15 -11.99
N ASN A 396 7.72 -21.84 -11.47
CA ASN A 396 7.60 -23.30 -11.54
C ASN A 396 6.99 -23.77 -12.88
N THR A 397 7.63 -23.41 -14.00
CA THR A 397 7.06 -23.62 -15.35
C THR A 397 6.85 -25.08 -15.73
N PHE A 398 7.53 -26.01 -15.05
CA PHE A 398 7.31 -27.45 -15.24
C PHE A 398 5.93 -27.90 -14.75
N ILE A 399 5.41 -27.28 -13.70
CA ILE A 399 4.14 -27.62 -13.07
C ILE A 399 3.01 -26.79 -13.68
N TYR A 400 3.22 -25.48 -13.80
CA TYR A 400 2.18 -24.50 -14.14
C TYR A 400 2.25 -23.99 -15.59
N GLY A 401 3.19 -24.50 -16.39
CA GLY A 401 3.37 -24.06 -17.77
C GLY A 401 4.08 -22.72 -17.89
N THR A 402 4.04 -22.11 -19.07
CA THR A 402 4.65 -20.80 -19.30
C THR A 402 3.74 -19.70 -18.80
N GLY A 403 4.30 -18.72 -18.10
CA GLY A 403 3.60 -17.49 -17.73
C GLY A 403 3.18 -16.64 -18.94
N GLY A 404 2.51 -15.53 -18.66
CA GLY A 404 1.99 -14.62 -19.68
C GLY A 404 1.33 -13.38 -19.07
N GLY A 405 1.10 -12.36 -19.91
CA GLY A 405 0.50 -11.11 -19.45
C GLY A 405 -0.87 -11.31 -18.83
N MET A 406 -1.07 -10.71 -17.65
CA MET A 406 -2.19 -11.02 -16.77
C MET A 406 -3.49 -10.29 -17.15
N ASN A 407 -3.40 -9.02 -17.54
CA ASN A 407 -4.52 -8.26 -18.09
C ASN A 407 -5.01 -8.82 -19.43
N TRP A 408 -6.23 -8.47 -19.84
CA TRP A 408 -6.81 -8.89 -21.14
C TRP A 408 -5.96 -8.44 -22.34
N SER A 409 -5.32 -7.28 -22.23
CA SER A 409 -4.37 -6.72 -23.19
C SER A 409 -2.94 -7.28 -23.08
N ASN A 410 -2.72 -8.31 -22.25
CA ASN A 410 -1.44 -8.98 -22.01
C ASN A 410 -0.34 -8.09 -21.40
N ASN A 411 -0.70 -7.08 -20.62
CA ASN A 411 0.22 -6.35 -19.75
C ASN A 411 0.03 -6.74 -18.26
N ASP A 412 0.78 -6.09 -17.39
CA ASP A 412 0.79 -6.35 -15.95
C ASP A 412 -0.49 -5.86 -15.27
N LEU A 413 -0.90 -6.55 -14.19
CA LEU A 413 -1.94 -6.07 -13.28
C LEU A 413 -1.47 -4.80 -12.55
N ALA A 414 -2.40 -4.12 -11.88
CA ALA A 414 -2.06 -3.11 -10.89
C ALA A 414 -2.58 -3.53 -9.51
N TYR A 415 -2.09 -2.90 -8.45
CA TYR A 415 -2.65 -3.04 -7.12
C TYR A 415 -3.01 -1.69 -6.52
N ALA A 416 -3.98 -1.67 -5.62
CA ALA A 416 -4.50 -0.45 -5.02
C ALA A 416 -3.59 0.02 -3.88
N SER A 417 -3.17 1.29 -3.91
CA SER A 417 -2.48 1.93 -2.79
C SER A 417 -3.52 2.25 -1.69
N CYS A 418 -3.68 1.33 -0.74
CA CYS A 418 -4.65 1.43 0.36
C CYS A 418 -4.05 2.19 1.55
N LEU A 419 -3.82 3.48 1.38
CA LEU A 419 -3.29 4.34 2.44
C LEU A 419 -4.22 4.42 3.64
N HIS A 420 -3.62 4.65 4.81
CA HIS A 420 -4.34 4.96 6.01
C HIS A 420 -5.14 6.24 5.84
N THR A 421 -6.37 6.25 6.37
CA THR A 421 -7.26 7.40 6.17
C THR A 421 -6.74 8.71 6.75
N GLN A 422 -5.83 8.65 7.71
CA GLN A 422 -5.29 9.82 8.43
C GLN A 422 -3.77 9.89 8.44
N LEU A 423 -3.07 8.91 7.85
CA LEU A 423 -1.62 8.82 7.86
C LEU A 423 -1.07 8.55 6.46
N PRO A 424 0.12 9.09 6.13
CA PRO A 424 0.81 8.81 4.88
C PRO A 424 1.54 7.45 4.93
N THR A 425 0.87 6.38 5.33
CA THR A 425 1.43 5.03 5.48
C THR A 425 0.49 3.99 4.90
N LEU A 426 1.01 2.82 4.51
CA LEU A 426 0.24 1.75 3.85
C LEU A 426 0.27 0.40 4.58
N TYR A 427 0.77 0.30 5.81
CA TYR A 427 0.77 -0.99 6.50
C TYR A 427 -0.65 -1.56 6.69
N THR A 428 -0.77 -2.87 6.67
CA THR A 428 -2.04 -3.59 6.84
C THR A 428 -2.00 -4.57 7.99
N TRP A 429 -0.82 -4.96 8.47
CA TRP A 429 -0.63 -5.82 9.63
C TRP A 429 0.18 -5.11 10.73
N ARG A 430 -0.15 -5.42 11.99
CA ARG A 430 0.59 -4.94 13.17
C ARG A 430 0.47 -5.91 14.33
N ASP A 431 1.52 -6.02 15.13
CA ASP A 431 1.48 -6.79 16.38
C ASP A 431 0.69 -6.05 17.46
N LEU A 432 -0.49 -6.57 17.79
CA LEU A 432 -1.35 -6.00 18.85
C LEU A 432 -0.76 -6.15 20.26
N ASN A 433 0.21 -7.03 20.45
CA ASN A 433 0.86 -7.35 21.72
C ASN A 433 2.39 -7.27 21.59
N TYR A 434 2.88 -6.23 20.91
CA TYR A 434 4.29 -6.06 20.59
C TYR A 434 5.20 -6.10 21.82
N SER A 435 6.44 -6.53 21.56
CA SER A 435 7.56 -6.48 22.51
C SER A 435 8.87 -6.32 21.72
N VAL A 436 9.99 -6.17 22.42
CA VAL A 436 11.32 -6.21 21.80
C VAL A 436 11.46 -7.48 20.95
N GLY A 437 11.80 -7.34 19.67
CA GLY A 437 11.91 -8.44 18.72
C GLY A 437 10.65 -8.76 17.90
N SER A 438 9.52 -8.09 18.17
CA SER A 438 8.29 -8.19 17.36
C SER A 438 8.52 -7.63 15.95
N TYR A 439 7.88 -8.24 14.94
CA TYR A 439 7.85 -7.69 13.58
C TYR A 439 7.19 -6.31 13.57
N PRO A 440 7.77 -5.32 12.87
CA PRO A 440 7.15 -4.00 12.72
C PRO A 440 5.86 -4.08 11.89
N TYR A 441 5.23 -2.93 11.72
CA TYR A 441 4.14 -2.75 10.76
C TYR A 441 4.52 -3.27 9.37
N GLY A 442 3.63 -4.02 8.73
CA GLY A 442 3.90 -4.66 7.43
C GLY A 442 2.72 -4.56 6.46
N ILE A 443 2.99 -4.67 5.16
CA ILE A 443 2.02 -4.67 4.07
C ILE A 443 1.80 -6.12 3.62
N LEU A 444 0.77 -6.75 4.18
CA LEU A 444 0.47 -8.17 3.95
C LEU A 444 -0.80 -8.35 3.11
N ASP A 445 -1.74 -7.41 3.21
CA ASP A 445 -3.03 -7.45 2.56
C ASP A 445 -2.99 -6.60 1.29
N TYR A 446 -3.46 -7.16 0.18
CA TYR A 446 -3.43 -6.50 -1.13
C TYR A 446 -4.79 -6.54 -1.81
N ILE A 447 -5.01 -5.58 -2.72
CA ILE A 447 -6.08 -5.60 -3.72
C ILE A 447 -5.40 -5.43 -5.08
N ILE A 448 -5.20 -6.53 -5.80
CA ILE A 448 -4.60 -6.60 -7.15
C ILE A 448 -5.73 -6.75 -8.17
N TYR A 449 -5.71 -6.01 -9.27
CA TYR A 449 -6.85 -5.92 -10.18
C TYR A 449 -6.46 -5.82 -11.66
N SER A 450 -7.40 -6.22 -12.52
CA SER A 450 -7.30 -6.13 -13.98
C SER A 450 -7.41 -4.68 -14.49
N SER A 451 -6.27 -3.98 -14.52
CA SER A 451 -6.18 -2.52 -14.66
C SER A 451 -6.49 -1.97 -16.06
N ASP A 452 -6.63 -2.84 -17.06
CA ASP A 452 -7.00 -2.45 -18.41
C ASP A 452 -8.53 -2.35 -18.62
N VAL A 453 -9.31 -3.01 -17.76
CA VAL A 453 -10.79 -3.03 -17.85
C VAL A 453 -11.47 -2.33 -16.68
N ILE A 454 -10.80 -2.18 -15.53
CA ILE A 454 -11.33 -1.45 -14.35
C ILE A 454 -10.28 -0.51 -13.76
N ASN A 455 -10.74 0.52 -13.04
CA ASN A 455 -9.87 1.47 -12.35
C ASN A 455 -10.30 1.64 -10.89
N VAL A 456 -9.32 1.89 -10.02
CA VAL A 456 -9.57 2.27 -8.62
C VAL A 456 -9.90 3.77 -8.58
N HIS A 457 -11.12 4.10 -8.15
CA HIS A 457 -11.55 5.48 -7.93
C HIS A 457 -11.03 6.03 -6.60
N LYS A 458 -11.05 5.19 -5.56
CA LYS A 458 -10.54 5.49 -4.23
C LYS A 458 -10.13 4.20 -3.53
N SER A 459 -9.05 4.24 -2.77
CA SER A 459 -8.63 3.13 -1.89
C SER A 459 -8.14 3.65 -0.56
N PHE A 460 -8.30 2.86 0.50
CA PHE A 460 -7.84 3.18 1.85
C PHE A 460 -7.83 1.96 2.77
N SER A 461 -7.06 2.05 3.85
CA SER A 461 -7.11 1.15 5.00
C SER A 461 -7.65 1.89 6.24
N LEU A 462 -8.32 1.16 7.13
CA LEU A 462 -8.93 1.75 8.33
C LEU A 462 -8.16 1.36 9.59
N ASP A 463 -7.32 2.26 10.09
CA ASP A 463 -6.78 2.19 11.45
C ASP A 463 -7.40 3.26 12.35
N THR A 464 -8.25 2.82 13.29
CA THR A 464 -8.95 3.73 14.21
C THR A 464 -8.07 4.30 15.30
N GLU A 465 -6.88 3.72 15.55
CA GLU A 465 -5.95 4.22 16.58
C GLU A 465 -5.37 5.58 16.20
N PHE A 466 -5.21 5.85 14.91
CA PHE A 466 -4.66 7.12 14.42
C PHE A 466 -5.74 8.10 13.95
N MET A 467 -7.02 7.75 14.13
CA MET A 467 -8.12 8.64 13.76
C MET A 467 -8.36 9.74 14.80
N PRO A 468 -8.45 11.02 14.39
CA PRO A 468 -8.90 12.08 15.27
C PRO A 468 -10.29 11.77 15.84
N GLN A 469 -10.53 12.09 17.11
CA GLN A 469 -11.80 11.83 17.80
C GLN A 469 -13.03 12.35 17.03
N LYS A 470 -12.88 13.45 16.30
CA LYS A 470 -13.94 13.99 15.44
C LYS A 470 -14.31 13.03 14.32
N GLU A 471 -13.33 12.43 13.64
CA GLU A 471 -13.56 11.49 12.55
C GLU A 471 -14.06 10.13 13.05
N LEU A 472 -13.60 9.68 14.22
CA LEU A 472 -14.20 8.53 14.90
C LEU A 472 -15.71 8.74 15.13
N ASN A 473 -16.08 9.89 15.70
CA ASN A 473 -17.48 10.22 15.96
C ASN A 473 -18.31 10.34 14.66
N ASN A 474 -17.75 10.93 13.60
CA ASN A 474 -18.44 11.08 12.30
C ASN A 474 -18.78 9.72 11.68
N ASN A 475 -17.93 8.72 11.89
CA ASN A 475 -18.06 7.38 11.30
C ASN A 475 -18.66 6.34 12.25
N ASN A 476 -19.08 6.74 13.46
CA ASN A 476 -19.57 5.84 14.52
C ASN A 476 -18.54 4.75 14.91
N LEU A 477 -17.26 5.13 14.93
CA LEU A 477 -16.15 4.26 15.30
C LEU A 477 -15.63 4.62 16.70
N ASN A 478 -15.04 3.65 17.37
CA ASN A 478 -14.25 3.80 18.57
C ASN A 478 -12.76 3.65 18.23
N PHE A 479 -11.91 4.26 19.07
CA PHE A 479 -10.45 4.19 18.94
C PHE A 479 -9.91 2.75 18.80
N SER A 480 -10.53 1.79 19.48
CA SER A 480 -10.07 0.39 19.52
C SER A 480 -10.79 -0.55 18.55
N ASP A 481 -11.62 -0.04 17.64
CA ASP A 481 -12.36 -0.90 16.69
C ASP A 481 -11.42 -1.61 15.70
N SER A 482 -10.34 -0.94 15.23
CA SER A 482 -9.31 -1.58 14.40
C SER A 482 -8.55 -2.69 15.14
N ARG A 483 -8.57 -2.73 16.48
CA ARG A 483 -7.99 -3.82 17.31
C ARG A 483 -8.89 -5.07 17.39
N GLY A 484 -9.92 -5.15 16.54
CA GLY A 484 -10.67 -6.39 16.33
C GLY A 484 -9.83 -7.47 15.62
N SER A 485 -8.77 -7.06 14.93
CA SER A 485 -7.80 -7.90 14.24
C SER A 485 -6.41 -7.24 14.29
N ASP A 486 -5.35 -8.03 14.20
CA ASP A 486 -3.98 -7.58 13.95
C ASP A 486 -3.81 -7.07 12.51
N HIS A 487 -4.66 -7.52 11.60
CA HIS A 487 -4.82 -6.91 10.29
C HIS A 487 -5.79 -5.72 10.30
N LEU A 488 -5.65 -4.86 9.29
CA LEU A 488 -6.54 -3.74 9.00
C LEU A 488 -7.40 -4.08 7.79
N ALA A 489 -8.66 -3.62 7.80
CA ALA A 489 -9.51 -3.74 6.64
C ALA A 489 -9.04 -2.79 5.54
N ILE A 490 -8.70 -3.34 4.37
CA ILE A 490 -8.34 -2.57 3.17
C ILE A 490 -9.53 -2.51 2.21
N THR A 491 -9.76 -1.35 1.60
CA THR A 491 -10.96 -1.08 0.82
C THR A 491 -10.62 -0.37 -0.48
N ALA A 492 -11.26 -0.77 -1.57
CA ALA A 492 -11.20 -0.09 -2.86
C ALA A 492 -12.60 0.12 -3.45
N ASP A 493 -12.82 1.32 -3.98
CA ASP A 493 -13.97 1.73 -4.78
C ASP A 493 -13.61 1.58 -6.27
N PHE A 494 -14.20 0.59 -6.94
CA PHE A 494 -13.93 0.33 -8.35
C PHE A 494 -14.92 1.03 -9.28
N ASN A 495 -14.38 1.63 -10.34
CA ASN A 495 -15.15 2.06 -11.49
C ASN A 495 -15.23 0.89 -12.49
N ILE A 496 -16.35 0.18 -12.45
CA ILE A 496 -16.67 -0.89 -13.38
C ILE A 496 -17.33 -0.30 -14.62
N PRO A 497 -16.96 -0.71 -15.85
CA PRO A 497 -17.62 -0.23 -17.06
C PRO A 497 -19.14 -0.37 -17.02
N ILE A 498 -19.83 0.76 -17.18
CA ILE A 498 -21.30 0.84 -17.16
C ILE A 498 -21.89 0.95 -18.57
N LEU A 499 -23.13 0.54 -18.72
CA LEU A 499 -23.92 0.85 -19.91
C LEU A 499 -24.10 2.37 -20.04
N LEU A 500 -23.69 2.93 -21.18
CA LEU A 500 -24.03 4.30 -21.52
C LEU A 500 -25.55 4.39 -21.74
N ASN A 501 -26.23 5.20 -20.93
CA ASN A 501 -27.65 5.47 -21.10
C ASN A 501 -27.92 6.09 -22.48
N GLU A 502 -28.41 5.28 -23.43
CA GLU A 502 -29.11 5.79 -24.62
C GLU A 502 -30.42 6.43 -24.16
N ASN A 503 -30.38 7.73 -23.85
CA ASN A 503 -31.62 8.48 -23.69
C ASN A 503 -32.38 8.49 -25.03
N LYS A 504 -33.70 8.24 -24.96
CA LYS A 504 -34.70 8.14 -26.06
C LYS A 504 -34.82 9.32 -27.03
N ASN A 505 -33.84 10.22 -27.08
CA ASN A 505 -33.75 11.33 -28.05
C ASN A 505 -32.48 11.29 -28.93
N GLY A 506 -31.67 10.23 -28.89
CA GLY A 506 -30.56 10.04 -29.85
C GLY A 506 -29.44 11.10 -29.77
N ASN A 507 -29.43 11.95 -28.74
CA ASN A 507 -28.35 12.87 -28.46
C ASN A 507 -27.54 12.33 -27.29
N ILE A 508 -26.36 11.82 -27.60
CA ILE A 508 -25.34 11.45 -26.62
C ILE A 508 -24.86 12.76 -25.99
N PHE A 509 -25.21 13.01 -24.74
CA PHE A 509 -24.56 14.06 -23.95
C PHE A 509 -23.20 13.53 -23.53
N LYS A 510 -22.21 13.74 -24.38
CA LYS A 510 -20.82 13.47 -24.03
C LYS A 510 -20.32 14.55 -23.09
N LYS A 511 -19.85 14.19 -21.90
CA LYS A 511 -19.24 15.14 -20.98
C LYS A 511 -17.82 15.40 -21.44
N VAL A 512 -17.49 16.65 -21.78
CA VAL A 512 -16.11 17.01 -22.13
C VAL A 512 -15.25 16.89 -20.88
N LEU A 513 -14.40 15.87 -20.82
CA LEU A 513 -13.42 15.68 -19.75
C LEU A 513 -12.27 16.67 -19.88
N SER A 514 -11.82 16.92 -21.11
CA SER A 514 -10.74 17.87 -21.37
C SER A 514 -10.86 18.52 -22.73
N LYS A 515 -10.37 19.77 -22.82
CA LYS A 515 -10.31 20.53 -24.07
C LYS A 515 -8.89 21.04 -24.31
N ILE A 516 -8.21 20.45 -25.28
CA ILE A 516 -6.81 20.75 -25.58
C ILE A 516 -6.73 21.65 -26.81
N ASN A 517 -5.99 22.77 -26.69
CA ASN A 517 -5.60 23.62 -27.81
C ASN A 517 -4.15 23.29 -28.18
N ILE A 518 -3.90 22.92 -29.45
CA ILE A 518 -2.62 22.37 -29.92
C ILE A 518 -1.47 23.41 -29.92
N LEU A 519 -1.72 24.69 -29.62
CA LEU A 519 -0.68 25.72 -29.60
C LEU A 519 -0.08 26.05 -28.22
N GLY A 520 -0.52 25.43 -27.11
CA GLY A 520 0.12 25.65 -25.79
C GLY A 520 0.19 27.11 -25.31
N GLN A 521 -0.63 28.02 -25.86
CA GLN A 521 -0.60 29.45 -25.55
C GLN A 521 -1.88 29.91 -24.86
N PHE A 522 -1.74 30.55 -23.69
CA PHE A 522 -2.79 31.29 -22.98
C PHE A 522 -3.08 32.67 -23.61
N LYS A 523 -3.12 32.81 -24.93
CA LYS A 523 -3.57 34.04 -25.60
C LYS A 523 -4.39 33.75 -26.86
N LYS A 524 -5.44 34.54 -27.04
CA LYS A 524 -6.33 34.59 -28.22
C LYS A 524 -5.50 34.68 -29.51
N SER A 525 -5.30 33.55 -30.19
CA SER A 525 -5.01 33.54 -31.62
C SER A 525 -6.29 33.16 -32.38
N GLU A 526 -6.48 33.76 -33.54
CA GLU A 526 -7.78 33.85 -34.23
C GLU A 526 -8.20 32.55 -34.93
N HIS A 527 -7.53 31.41 -34.69
CA HIS A 527 -7.81 30.12 -35.31
C HIS A 527 -7.83 29.03 -34.22
N HIS A 528 -8.99 28.45 -33.94
CA HIS A 528 -9.17 27.48 -32.87
C HIS A 528 -9.32 26.07 -33.45
N LEU A 529 -8.27 25.27 -33.26
CA LEU A 529 -8.33 23.83 -33.34
C LEU A 529 -8.44 23.31 -31.90
N SER A 530 -9.57 22.72 -31.53
CA SER A 530 -9.75 22.12 -30.20
C SER A 530 -10.05 20.64 -30.32
N ILE A 531 -9.34 19.85 -29.52
CA ILE A 531 -9.64 18.44 -29.31
C ILE A 531 -10.45 18.35 -28.02
N ASN A 532 -11.67 17.84 -28.13
CA ASN A 532 -12.50 17.47 -26.98
C ASN A 532 -12.30 15.98 -26.72
N ILE A 533 -11.94 15.63 -25.49
CA ILE A 533 -11.94 14.25 -25.00
C ILE A 533 -13.19 14.08 -24.14
N TYR A 534 -13.93 13.02 -24.39
CA TYR A 534 -15.19 12.75 -23.73
C TYR A 534 -15.07 11.62 -22.72
N ASP A 535 -16.05 11.53 -21.82
CA ASP A 535 -16.18 10.51 -20.78
C ASP A 535 -16.38 9.09 -21.32
N ASP A 536 -16.78 8.97 -22.59
CA ASP A 536 -16.87 7.71 -23.34
C ASP A 536 -15.55 7.33 -24.05
N GLY A 537 -14.45 8.04 -23.77
CA GLY A 537 -13.14 7.84 -24.41
C GLY A 537 -13.07 8.33 -25.87
N SER A 538 -14.18 8.84 -26.44
CA SER A 538 -14.18 9.34 -27.80
C SER A 538 -13.50 10.71 -27.91
N ILE A 539 -12.97 10.99 -29.10
CA ILE A 539 -12.22 12.21 -29.39
C ILE A 539 -12.92 12.96 -30.54
N GLU A 540 -13.27 14.23 -30.33
CA GLU A 540 -13.78 15.10 -31.39
C GLU A 540 -12.81 16.23 -31.70
N LYS A 541 -12.49 16.38 -32.98
CA LYS A 541 -11.65 17.46 -33.51
C LYS A 541 -12.52 18.57 -34.09
N ASN A 542 -12.60 19.69 -33.38
CA ASN A 542 -13.33 20.86 -33.83
C ASN A 542 -12.40 21.85 -34.55
N ILE A 543 -12.72 22.17 -35.81
CA ILE A 543 -12.03 23.18 -36.61
C ILE A 543 -13.00 24.33 -36.87
N ILE A 544 -12.81 25.46 -36.18
CA ILE A 544 -13.61 26.66 -36.47
C ILE A 544 -12.85 27.51 -37.48
N LEU A 545 -13.28 27.44 -38.74
CA LEU A 545 -12.87 28.38 -39.78
C LEU A 545 -13.89 29.52 -39.81
N LYS A 546 -13.53 30.71 -39.35
CA LYS A 546 -14.30 31.91 -39.68
C LYS A 546 -13.85 32.42 -41.05
N ASN A 547 -14.79 32.56 -41.98
CA ASN A 547 -14.59 33.36 -43.19
C ASN A 547 -14.47 34.84 -42.84
#